data_AF-A0A1B2AS92-F1
#
_entry.id   AF-A0A1B2AS92-F1
#
_cell.length_a   1.000
_cell.length_b   1.000
_cell.length_c   1.000
_cell.angle_alpha   90.00
_cell.angle_beta   90.00
_cell.angle_gamma   90.00
#
_symmetry.space_group_name_H-M   'P 1'
#
loop_
_entity.id
_entity.type
_entity.pdbx_description
1 polymer ?
#
loop_
_entity_poly.entity_id
_entity_poly.type
_entity_poly.pdbx_seq_one_letter_code
_entity_poly.pdbx_strand_id
1 'polypeptide(L)'
;PEYTYHGIPCDCGRNCLRWEYFNEFLKGLRKATTPGNSKYHKKLILVVFDLKTGSLYDDQAHVAGTKLADNLLQHYWNNGNNGGKAYIILSIPNTKHYKLIKGFKETLKNEGHEKLLKKVGYDFSGNDNITDIQKTYKKAGVTGHVWQSDGITNCLLRGFTRVNAAVAKRDSADEFINKVYY
;
A
#
# COMPACT_ATOMS: atom_id res chain seq x y z
N PRO A 1 3.93 -11.88 -1.73
CA PRO A 1 3.56 -11.43 -3.09
C PRO A 1 4.41 -12.17 -4.13
N GLU A 2 3.83 -12.54 -5.26
CA GLU A 2 4.51 -13.32 -6.31
C GLU A 2 4.82 -12.44 -7.54
N TYR A 3 3.81 -11.71 -8.02
CA TYR A 3 3.89 -10.88 -9.23
C TYR A 3 3.33 -9.48 -8.99
N THR A 4 3.80 -8.54 -9.79
CA THR A 4 3.07 -7.30 -10.07
C THR A 4 2.19 -7.52 -11.29
N TYR A 5 0.98 -8.02 -11.06
CA TYR A 5 0.06 -8.40 -12.14
C TYR A 5 -1.37 -8.02 -11.78
N HIS A 6 -2.11 -7.52 -12.78
CA HIS A 6 -3.52 -7.19 -12.61
C HIS A 6 -4.41 -8.34 -13.11
N GLY A 7 -4.27 -8.74 -14.37
CA GLY A 7 -5.17 -9.69 -15.04
C GLY A 7 -6.44 -9.05 -15.58
N ILE A 8 -7.24 -9.84 -16.29
CA ILE A 8 -8.52 -9.43 -16.88
C ILE A 8 -9.65 -9.74 -15.87
N PRO A 9 -10.63 -8.85 -15.69
CA PRO A 9 -10.81 -7.54 -16.33
C PRO A 9 -9.91 -6.44 -15.72
N CYS A 10 -9.68 -5.34 -16.44
CA CYS A 10 -9.10 -4.11 -15.91
C CYS A 10 -9.72 -2.87 -16.58
N ASP A 11 -9.19 -1.68 -16.26
CA ASP A 11 -9.61 -0.41 -16.85
C ASP A 11 -9.71 -0.42 -18.38
N CYS A 12 -10.66 0.35 -18.88
CA CYS A 12 -10.98 0.47 -20.29
C CYS A 12 -9.79 1.05 -21.06
N GLY A 13 -9.46 0.41 -22.20
CA GLY A 13 -8.35 0.81 -23.07
C GLY A 13 -6.96 0.41 -22.57
N ARG A 14 -6.85 -0.51 -21.61
CA ARG A 14 -5.57 -0.95 -21.02
C ARG A 14 -5.22 -2.39 -21.37
N ASN A 15 -3.93 -2.66 -21.56
CA ASN A 15 -3.41 -4.03 -21.56
C ASN A 15 -3.17 -4.48 -20.11
N CYS A 16 -4.06 -5.36 -19.63
CA CYS A 16 -4.09 -5.84 -18.25
C CYS A 16 -3.09 -6.97 -17.95
N LEU A 17 -2.42 -7.48 -18.99
CA LEU A 17 -1.64 -8.72 -18.91
C LEU A 17 -0.14 -8.48 -18.69
N ARG A 18 0.31 -7.22 -18.58
CA ARG A 18 1.70 -6.93 -18.23
C ARG A 18 1.98 -7.37 -16.80
N TRP A 19 3.13 -8.00 -16.61
CA TRP A 19 3.56 -8.50 -15.32
C TRP A 19 5.08 -8.41 -15.15
N GLU A 20 5.52 -8.54 -13.91
CA GLU A 20 6.91 -8.78 -13.52
C GLU A 20 6.91 -9.55 -12.19
N TYR A 21 7.92 -10.39 -11.95
CA TYR A 21 8.15 -10.97 -10.64
C TYR A 21 8.28 -9.87 -9.60
N PHE A 22 7.60 -10.01 -8.47
CA PHE A 22 7.52 -8.92 -7.49
C PHE A 22 8.91 -8.41 -7.07
N ASN A 23 9.88 -9.31 -6.92
CA ASN A 23 11.23 -8.96 -6.48
C ASN A 23 12.05 -8.24 -7.55
N GLU A 24 11.87 -8.60 -8.82
CA GLU A 24 12.50 -7.88 -9.94
C GLU A 24 11.91 -6.49 -10.12
N PHE A 25 10.58 -6.36 -9.95
CA PHE A 25 9.92 -5.07 -9.91
C PHE A 25 10.48 -4.18 -8.79
N LEU A 26 10.65 -4.72 -7.58
CA LEU A 26 11.24 -3.98 -6.45
C LEU A 26 12.68 -3.52 -6.71
N LYS A 27 13.51 -4.36 -7.34
CA LYS A 27 14.88 -3.99 -7.73
C LYS A 27 14.88 -2.87 -8.77
N GLY A 28 13.97 -2.94 -9.75
CA GLY A 28 13.76 -1.88 -10.74
C GLY A 28 13.31 -0.57 -10.08
N LEU A 29 12.33 -0.66 -9.18
CA LEU A 29 11.81 0.49 -8.43
C LEU A 29 12.88 1.13 -7.53
N ARG A 30 13.74 0.33 -6.89
CA ARG A 30 14.90 0.83 -6.14
C ARG A 30 15.80 1.67 -7.04
N LYS A 31 16.23 1.13 -8.18
CA LYS A 31 17.06 1.88 -9.16
C LYS A 31 16.40 3.20 -9.56
N ALA A 32 15.09 3.18 -9.77
CA ALA A 32 14.30 4.37 -10.12
C ALA A 32 14.19 5.42 -9.00
N THR A 33 14.45 5.05 -7.74
CA THR A 33 14.18 5.90 -6.57
C THR A 33 15.39 6.12 -5.66
N THR A 34 16.57 5.58 -5.99
CA THR A 34 17.82 5.80 -5.27
C THR A 34 18.64 6.94 -5.92
N PRO A 35 18.86 8.08 -5.22
CA PRO A 35 19.73 9.15 -5.73
C PRO A 35 21.13 8.63 -6.09
N GLY A 36 21.69 9.14 -7.18
CA GLY A 36 22.98 8.68 -7.71
C GLY A 36 22.90 7.46 -8.63
N ASN A 37 21.77 6.74 -8.69
CA ASN A 37 21.57 5.72 -9.71
C ASN A 37 21.33 6.35 -11.09
N SER A 38 21.85 5.75 -12.16
CA SER A 38 21.66 6.25 -13.54
C SER A 38 20.20 6.24 -14.03
N LYS A 39 19.34 5.46 -13.36
CA LYS A 39 17.89 5.39 -13.63
C LYS A 39 17.06 6.20 -12.65
N TYR A 40 17.67 7.02 -11.81
CA TYR A 40 16.98 7.74 -10.75
C TYR A 40 16.01 8.80 -11.30
N HIS A 41 14.76 8.72 -10.85
CA HIS A 41 13.69 9.67 -11.18
C HIS A 41 13.30 10.49 -9.95
N LYS A 42 13.82 11.72 -9.86
CA LYS A 42 13.56 12.62 -8.70
C LYS A 42 12.09 12.89 -8.39
N LYS A 43 11.20 12.75 -9.39
CA LYS A 43 9.75 12.97 -9.26
C LYS A 43 8.99 11.74 -8.79
N LEU A 44 9.59 10.55 -8.84
CA LEU A 44 8.98 9.32 -8.33
C LEU A 44 9.18 9.24 -6.82
N ILE A 45 8.23 9.79 -6.07
CA ILE A 45 8.34 9.96 -4.61
C ILE A 45 7.43 9.03 -3.81
N LEU A 46 6.46 8.38 -4.46
CA LEU A 46 5.49 7.51 -3.81
C LEU A 46 5.08 6.37 -4.74
N VAL A 47 4.88 5.18 -4.18
CA VAL A 47 4.30 4.01 -4.86
C VAL A 47 3.20 3.44 -4.00
N VAL A 48 2.07 3.11 -4.63
CA VAL A 48 0.99 2.36 -3.99
C VAL A 48 1.09 0.91 -4.45
N PHE A 49 1.19 -0.01 -3.50
CA PHE A 49 0.99 -1.43 -3.79
C PHE A 49 -0.48 -1.77 -3.53
N ASP A 50 -1.22 -1.99 -4.63
CA ASP A 50 -2.55 -2.58 -4.61
C ASP A 50 -2.43 -4.08 -4.33
N LEU A 51 -2.56 -4.47 -3.06
CA LEU A 51 -2.30 -5.81 -2.59
C LEU A 51 -3.51 -6.71 -2.90
N LYS A 52 -3.39 -7.60 -3.88
CA LYS A 52 -4.43 -8.56 -4.29
C LYS A 52 -4.61 -9.70 -3.30
N THR A 53 -4.95 -9.37 -2.06
CA THR A 53 -5.15 -10.33 -0.96
C THR A 53 -6.53 -10.97 -0.93
N GLY A 54 -7.44 -10.61 -1.84
CA GLY A 54 -8.84 -11.06 -1.80
C GLY A 54 -9.05 -12.58 -1.85
N SER A 55 -8.07 -13.33 -2.36
CA SER A 55 -8.08 -14.80 -2.38
C SER A 55 -7.40 -15.45 -1.16
N LEU A 56 -6.84 -14.66 -0.26
CA LEU A 56 -6.24 -15.17 0.98
C LEU A 56 -7.33 -15.42 2.03
N TYR A 57 -7.12 -16.45 2.83
CA TYR A 57 -7.85 -16.63 4.09
C TYR A 57 -7.40 -15.60 5.13
N ASP A 58 -8.29 -15.24 6.07
CA ASP A 58 -8.02 -14.23 7.09
C ASP A 58 -6.80 -14.56 7.99
N ASP A 59 -6.50 -15.84 8.18
CA ASP A 59 -5.33 -16.33 8.94
C ASP A 59 -4.01 -16.22 8.16
N GLN A 60 -4.06 -16.20 6.82
CA GLN A 60 -2.91 -16.01 5.95
C GLN A 60 -2.46 -14.54 5.85
N ALA A 61 -3.32 -13.58 6.21
CA ALA A 61 -3.06 -12.16 6.07
C ALA A 61 -1.79 -11.71 6.82
N HIS A 62 -1.55 -12.24 8.03
CA HIS A 62 -0.34 -11.93 8.81
C HIS A 62 0.93 -12.38 8.09
N VAL A 63 0.97 -13.65 7.67
CA VAL A 63 2.10 -14.23 6.91
C VAL A 63 2.34 -13.48 5.59
N ALA A 64 1.28 -13.05 4.91
CA ALA A 64 1.41 -12.23 3.71
C ALA A 64 2.09 -10.88 4.00
N GLY A 65 1.78 -10.27 5.14
CA GLY A 65 2.42 -9.05 5.63
C GLY A 65 3.91 -9.22 5.92
N THR A 66 4.26 -10.31 6.60
CA THR A 66 5.67 -10.70 6.87
C THR A 66 6.44 -10.87 5.57
N LYS A 67 5.94 -11.70 4.64
CA LYS A 67 6.59 -11.90 3.34
C LYS A 67 6.74 -10.60 2.55
N LEU A 68 5.75 -9.71 2.61
CA LEU A 68 5.83 -8.41 1.94
C LEU A 68 6.92 -7.52 2.55
N ALA A 69 7.04 -7.49 3.88
CA ALA A 69 8.10 -6.77 4.58
C ALA A 69 9.48 -7.29 4.22
N ASP A 70 9.67 -8.61 4.22
CA ASP A 70 10.96 -9.23 3.85
C ASP A 70 11.38 -8.84 2.43
N ASN A 71 10.47 -8.95 1.46
CA ASN A 71 10.77 -8.62 0.07
C ASN A 71 11.09 -7.12 -0.11
N LEU A 72 10.34 -6.23 0.55
CA LEU A 72 10.64 -4.79 0.51
C LEU A 72 11.95 -4.46 1.20
N LEU A 73 12.23 -5.08 2.35
CA LEU A 73 13.48 -4.89 3.07
C LEU A 73 14.67 -5.33 2.22
N GLN A 74 14.63 -6.55 1.69
CA GLN A 74 15.72 -7.12 0.91
C GLN A 74 15.91 -6.45 -0.45
N HIS A 75 14.83 -6.24 -1.20
CA HIS A 75 14.93 -5.87 -2.63
C HIS A 75 14.73 -4.38 -2.92
N TYR A 76 13.96 -3.67 -2.08
CA TYR A 76 13.70 -2.25 -2.27
C TYR A 76 14.55 -1.35 -1.36
N TRP A 77 14.48 -1.57 -0.05
CA TRP A 77 15.26 -0.79 0.93
C TRP A 77 16.69 -1.29 1.11
N ASN A 78 17.03 -2.45 0.55
CA ASN A 78 18.37 -3.04 0.60
C ASN A 78 18.92 -3.15 2.02
N ASN A 79 18.10 -3.65 2.95
CA ASN A 79 18.43 -3.75 4.37
C ASN A 79 18.91 -2.41 4.97
N GLY A 80 18.32 -1.30 4.51
CA GLY A 80 18.68 0.06 4.93
C GLY A 80 19.97 0.62 4.32
N ASN A 81 20.66 -0.12 3.46
CA ASN A 81 21.91 0.31 2.82
C ASN A 81 21.64 0.94 1.44
N ASN A 82 21.41 2.26 1.42
CA ASN A 82 21.16 3.04 0.18
C ASN A 82 20.06 2.43 -0.71
N GLY A 83 18.90 2.16 -0.10
CA GLY A 83 17.70 1.67 -0.77
C GLY A 83 16.93 2.75 -1.53
N GLY A 84 15.75 2.38 -2.03
CA GLY A 84 14.82 3.33 -2.64
C GLY A 84 14.24 4.31 -1.63
N LYS A 85 14.06 5.58 -2.03
CA LYS A 85 13.62 6.65 -1.11
C LYS A 85 12.13 6.95 -1.14
N ALA A 86 11.41 6.45 -2.14
CA ALA A 86 9.98 6.72 -2.29
C ALA A 86 9.19 6.11 -1.12
N TYR A 87 8.12 6.81 -0.74
CA TYR A 87 7.14 6.34 0.22
C TYR A 87 6.35 5.18 -0.40
N ILE A 88 5.94 4.23 0.44
CA ILE A 88 5.17 3.06 0.03
C ILE A 88 3.82 3.10 0.73
N ILE A 89 2.72 2.99 -0.02
CA ILE A 89 1.38 2.77 0.52
C ILE A 89 1.01 1.29 0.37
N LEU A 90 0.66 0.66 1.48
CA LEU A 90 0.10 -0.69 1.50
C LEU A 90 -1.42 -0.58 1.36
N SER A 91 -1.92 -0.77 0.14
CA SER A 91 -3.35 -0.70 -0.15
C SER A 91 -3.98 -2.08 -0.07
N ILE A 92 -4.84 -2.30 0.92
CA ILE A 92 -5.43 -3.59 1.26
C ILE A 92 -6.92 -3.58 0.89
N PRO A 93 -7.41 -4.50 0.06
CA PRO A 93 -8.79 -4.47 -0.46
C PRO A 93 -9.85 -4.96 0.54
N ASN A 94 -9.44 -5.55 1.66
CA ASN A 94 -10.35 -6.15 2.64
C ASN A 94 -9.95 -5.76 4.07
N THR A 95 -10.86 -5.13 4.80
CA THR A 95 -10.66 -4.71 6.20
C THR A 95 -10.38 -5.88 7.15
N LYS A 96 -10.84 -7.10 6.84
CA LYS A 96 -10.51 -8.30 7.62
C LYS A 96 -9.01 -8.65 7.59
N HIS A 97 -8.28 -8.18 6.57
CA HIS A 97 -6.85 -8.46 6.41
C HIS A 97 -5.94 -7.47 7.16
N TYR A 98 -6.45 -6.76 8.17
CA TYR A 98 -5.66 -5.83 8.99
C TYR A 98 -4.43 -6.47 9.65
N LYS A 99 -4.44 -7.80 9.86
CA LYS A 99 -3.28 -8.56 10.36
C LYS A 99 -2.08 -8.50 9.42
N LEU A 100 -2.27 -8.19 8.14
CA LEU A 100 -1.18 -7.93 7.19
C LEU A 100 -0.31 -6.76 7.66
N ILE A 101 -0.93 -5.69 8.15
CA ILE A 101 -0.19 -4.54 8.69
C ILE A 101 0.61 -4.96 9.93
N LYS A 102 0.05 -5.81 10.78
CA LYS A 102 0.74 -6.31 11.98
C LYS A 102 1.98 -7.13 11.62
N GLY A 103 1.82 -8.15 10.78
CA GLY A 103 2.94 -8.98 10.31
C GLY A 103 4.02 -8.14 9.62
N PHE A 104 3.61 -7.16 8.81
CA PHE A 104 4.55 -6.25 8.16
C PHE A 104 5.36 -5.40 9.17
N LYS A 105 4.70 -4.80 10.16
CA LYS A 105 5.35 -3.96 11.19
C LYS A 105 6.25 -4.79 12.09
N GLU A 106 5.78 -5.95 12.53
CA GLU A 106 6.53 -6.87 13.38
C GLU A 106 7.81 -7.34 12.70
N THR A 107 7.74 -7.72 11.42
CA THR A 107 8.92 -8.10 10.64
C THR A 107 9.96 -6.99 10.59
N LEU A 108 9.59 -5.77 10.19
CA LEU A 108 10.56 -4.66 10.13
C LEU A 108 11.13 -4.32 11.51
N LYS A 109 10.36 -4.46 12.59
CA LYS A 109 10.85 -4.25 13.95
C LYS A 109 11.85 -5.34 14.36
N ASN A 110 11.51 -6.60 14.13
CA ASN A 110 12.34 -7.75 14.49
C ASN A 110 13.67 -7.77 13.72
N GLU A 111 13.66 -7.31 12.47
CA GLU A 111 14.87 -7.15 11.65
C GLU A 111 15.66 -5.87 11.98
N GLY A 112 15.29 -5.09 13.01
CA GLY A 112 16.02 -3.89 13.42
C GLY A 112 15.83 -2.67 12.49
N HIS A 113 14.80 -2.69 11.65
CA HIS A 113 14.52 -1.68 10.62
C HIS A 113 13.22 -0.91 10.87
N GLU A 114 12.74 -0.81 12.11
CA GLU A 114 11.52 -0.11 12.50
C GLU A 114 11.44 1.33 11.94
N LYS A 115 12.59 2.01 11.82
CA LYS A 115 12.69 3.36 11.22
C LYS A 115 12.12 3.45 9.80
N LEU A 116 12.10 2.34 9.04
CA LEU A 116 11.52 2.29 7.69
C LEU A 116 10.00 2.45 7.70
N LEU A 117 9.33 2.19 8.82
CA LEU A 117 7.89 2.46 8.96
C LEU A 117 7.54 3.93 8.75
N LYS A 118 8.50 4.85 8.95
CA LYS A 118 8.32 6.28 8.60
C LYS A 118 8.11 6.52 7.10
N LYS A 119 8.43 5.54 6.25
CA LYS A 119 8.25 5.56 4.79
C LYS A 119 7.02 4.78 4.33
N VAL A 120 6.24 4.22 5.26
CA VAL A 120 5.10 3.36 4.96
C VAL A 120 3.82 4.04 5.38
N GLY A 121 2.85 4.09 4.46
CA GLY A 121 1.46 4.43 4.75
C GLY A 121 0.52 3.28 4.40
N TYR A 122 -0.75 3.45 4.74
CA TYR A 122 -1.74 2.39 4.73
C TYR A 122 -3.02 2.89 4.09
N ASP A 123 -3.67 2.03 3.30
CA ASP A 123 -4.97 2.29 2.67
C ASP A 123 -5.83 1.02 2.76
N PHE A 124 -7.14 1.20 2.97
CA PHE A 124 -8.13 0.15 2.79
C PHE A 124 -9.02 0.54 1.60
N SER A 125 -8.79 -0.12 0.46
CA SER A 125 -9.32 0.28 -0.86
C SER A 125 -10.64 -0.38 -1.24
N GLY A 126 -11.22 -1.20 -0.36
CA GLY A 126 -12.47 -1.94 -0.59
C GLY A 126 -13.73 -1.08 -0.69
N ASN A 127 -13.61 0.25 -0.62
CA ASN A 127 -14.72 1.20 -0.54
C ASN A 127 -15.67 0.96 0.66
N ASP A 128 -15.19 0.30 1.73
CA ASP A 128 -15.94 0.07 2.96
C ASP A 128 -16.40 1.39 3.63
N ASN A 129 -17.30 1.27 4.60
CA ASN A 129 -17.72 2.40 5.42
C ASN A 129 -16.52 3.00 6.17
N ILE A 130 -16.36 4.33 6.12
CA ILE A 130 -15.22 5.07 6.69
C ILE A 130 -15.06 4.81 8.20
N THR A 131 -16.17 4.67 8.94
CA THR A 131 -16.14 4.40 10.37
C THR A 131 -15.58 3.00 10.68
N ASP A 132 -15.89 2.02 9.83
CA ASP A 132 -15.38 0.65 10.00
C ASP A 132 -13.91 0.54 9.59
N ILE A 133 -13.49 1.30 8.58
CA ILE A 133 -12.07 1.50 8.24
C ILE A 133 -11.31 2.08 9.45
N GLN A 134 -11.85 3.13 10.09
CA GLN A 134 -11.24 3.73 11.28
C GLN A 134 -11.06 2.71 12.42
N LYS A 135 -12.11 1.91 12.73
CA LYS A 135 -12.02 0.84 13.73
C LYS A 135 -10.96 -0.20 13.35
N THR A 136 -10.84 -0.49 12.06
CA THR A 136 -9.87 -1.46 11.54
C THR A 136 -8.43 -0.98 11.70
N TYR A 137 -8.15 0.30 11.44
CA TYR A 137 -6.84 0.89 11.73
C TYR A 137 -6.48 0.82 13.22
N LYS A 138 -7.45 1.09 14.11
CA LYS A 138 -7.25 0.92 15.56
C LYS A 138 -6.87 -0.54 15.90
N LYS A 139 -7.55 -1.53 15.33
CA LYS A 139 -7.22 -2.97 15.49
C LYS A 139 -5.81 -3.31 14.97
N ALA A 140 -5.38 -2.68 13.89
CA ALA A 140 -4.04 -2.83 13.30
C ALA A 140 -2.93 -2.10 14.08
N GLY A 141 -3.29 -1.24 15.04
CA GLY A 141 -2.33 -0.37 15.72
C GLY A 141 -1.73 0.70 14.79
N VAL A 142 -2.54 1.22 13.87
CA VAL A 142 -2.18 2.34 12.98
C VAL A 142 -2.72 3.64 13.58
N THR A 143 -1.82 4.59 13.82
CA THR A 143 -2.12 5.90 14.41
C THR A 143 -1.83 7.07 13.46
N GLY A 144 -1.36 6.79 12.24
CA GLY A 144 -1.05 7.80 11.23
C GLY A 144 -0.61 7.16 9.92
N HIS A 145 -0.25 8.01 8.95
CA HIS A 145 0.08 7.63 7.57
C HIS A 145 -1.07 6.92 6.85
N VAL A 146 -2.30 7.33 7.15
CA VAL A 146 -3.49 6.77 6.54
C VAL A 146 -3.83 7.54 5.27
N TRP A 147 -3.89 6.81 4.18
CA TRP A 147 -4.43 7.26 2.90
C TRP A 147 -5.79 6.60 2.72
N GLN A 148 -6.74 7.33 2.14
CA GLN A 148 -8.05 6.81 1.81
C GLN A 148 -8.28 6.95 0.31
N SER A 149 -8.33 5.83 -0.39
CA SER A 149 -8.88 5.78 -1.74
C SER A 149 -10.41 5.87 -1.72
N ASP A 150 -10.97 6.50 -2.74
CA ASP A 150 -12.34 6.31 -3.17
C ASP A 150 -12.38 6.29 -4.69
N GLY A 151 -12.92 5.25 -5.30
CA GLY A 151 -12.89 5.18 -6.75
C GLY A 151 -13.52 3.92 -7.31
N ILE A 152 -13.63 3.87 -8.62
CA ILE A 152 -14.01 2.69 -9.40
C ILE A 152 -13.22 2.71 -10.71
N THR A 153 -13.21 1.59 -11.43
CA THR A 153 -12.63 1.53 -12.77
C THR A 153 -13.14 2.67 -13.66
N ASN A 154 -12.27 3.21 -14.51
CA ASN A 154 -12.63 4.28 -15.45
C ASN A 154 -13.71 3.86 -16.47
N CYS A 155 -14.05 2.58 -16.54
CA CYS A 155 -15.17 2.07 -17.32
C CYS A 155 -16.55 2.46 -16.76
N LEU A 156 -16.62 2.88 -15.49
CA LEU A 156 -17.88 3.11 -14.78
C LEU A 156 -17.91 4.51 -14.16
N LEU A 157 -19.11 5.08 -14.09
CA LEU A 157 -19.35 6.32 -13.37
C LEU A 157 -19.48 6.05 -11.86
N ARG A 158 -18.99 6.98 -11.03
CA ARG A 158 -19.09 6.94 -9.56
C ARG A 158 -19.48 8.30 -9.01
N GLY A 159 -20.46 8.33 -8.12
CA GLY A 159 -20.87 9.56 -7.43
C GLY A 159 -19.83 10.05 -6.40
N PHE A 160 -19.95 11.31 -5.99
CA PHE A 160 -18.98 11.96 -5.08
C PHE A 160 -19.29 11.83 -3.59
N THR A 161 -20.38 11.18 -3.21
CA THR A 161 -20.84 11.13 -1.81
C THR A 161 -19.79 10.54 -0.86
N ARG A 162 -19.18 9.41 -1.22
CA ARG A 162 -18.21 8.74 -0.34
C ARG A 162 -16.88 9.50 -0.27
N VAL A 163 -16.35 10.01 -1.39
CA VAL A 163 -15.14 10.84 -1.37
C VAL A 163 -15.34 12.12 -0.56
N ASN A 164 -16.49 12.78 -0.67
CA ASN A 164 -16.81 13.97 0.14
C ASN A 164 -16.84 13.65 1.64
N ALA A 165 -17.40 12.49 2.02
CA ALA A 165 -17.36 12.03 3.41
C ALA A 165 -15.93 11.72 3.88
N ALA A 166 -15.08 11.13 3.03
CA ALA A 166 -13.67 10.88 3.34
C ALA A 166 -12.88 12.18 3.51
N VAL A 167 -13.13 13.18 2.67
CA VAL A 167 -12.54 14.53 2.77
C VAL A 167 -13.00 15.21 4.06
N ALA A 168 -14.31 15.21 4.36
CA ALA A 168 -14.82 15.78 5.60
C ALA A 168 -14.22 15.13 6.84
N LYS A 169 -13.96 13.81 6.80
CA LYS A 169 -13.33 13.10 7.91
C LYS A 169 -11.84 13.40 8.04
N ARG A 170 -11.11 13.56 6.93
CA ARG A 170 -9.71 14.04 6.91
C ARG A 170 -9.60 15.43 7.53
N ASP A 171 -10.54 16.31 7.23
CA ASP A 171 -10.54 17.71 7.68
C ASP A 171 -11.21 17.89 9.07
N SER A 172 -11.63 16.81 9.72
CA SER A 172 -12.23 16.82 11.07
C SER A 172 -11.17 16.64 12.16
N ALA A 173 -11.44 17.12 13.37
CA ALA A 173 -10.52 17.03 14.52
C ALA A 173 -10.06 15.61 14.92
N ASP A 174 -10.78 14.56 14.49
CA ASP A 174 -10.36 13.17 14.70
C ASP A 174 -9.13 12.78 13.85
N GLU A 175 -8.85 13.53 12.76
CA GLU A 175 -7.70 13.50 11.83
C GLU A 175 -7.05 12.12 11.51
N PHE A 176 -7.80 11.02 11.60
CA PHE A 176 -7.19 9.69 11.40
C PHE A 176 -6.78 9.46 9.94
N ILE A 177 -7.38 10.17 8.98
CA ILE A 177 -7.03 10.15 7.55
C ILE A 177 -6.08 11.31 7.30
N ASN A 178 -4.90 11.04 6.74
CA ASN A 178 -3.92 12.07 6.40
C ASN A 178 -4.04 12.53 4.94
N LYS A 179 -4.52 11.66 4.05
CA LYS A 179 -4.68 11.98 2.63
C LYS A 179 -5.88 11.24 2.04
N VAL A 180 -6.59 11.91 1.13
CA VAL A 180 -7.66 11.32 0.31
C VAL A 180 -7.25 11.43 -1.15
N TYR A 181 -7.52 10.39 -1.95
CA TYR A 181 -7.34 10.38 -3.39
C TYR A 181 -8.52 9.67 -4.08
N TYR A 182 -8.90 10.18 -5.25
CA TYR A 182 -10.06 9.76 -6.05
C TYR A 182 -9.66 9.58 -7.50
#